data_AF-A0A540VX51-F1
#
_entry.id   AF-A0A540VX51-F1
#
_cell.length_a   1.000
_cell.length_b   1.000
_cell.length_c   1.000
_cell.angle_alpha   90.00
_cell.angle_beta   90.00
_cell.angle_gamma   90.00
#
_symmetry.space_group_name_H-M   'P 1'
#
loop_
_entity.id
_entity.type
_entity.pdbx_description
1 polymer ?
#
loop_
_entity_poly.entity_id
_entity_poly.type
_entity_poly.pdbx_seq_one_letter_code
_entity_poly.pdbx_strand_id
1 'polypeptide(L)'
;MVSASQLTYRGLTVPYITPWTDERNHIPTLVRRGRGGGMRLGYHDESLYDRDWRGALWIPHTMARGRGRARFDGVHALRQRRCMNDLLCQVCARPTQTEDDEATLFVLRNDGRPVEDGERTTAPPVCRQHALEAAAHCPAPSRRPCRNPCRTRPVVGRCGPPP
;
A
#
# COMPACT_ATOMS: atom_id res chain seq x y z
N MET A 1 -4.78 15.94 -12.69
CA MET A 1 -4.37 15.06 -11.57
C MET A 1 -4.35 15.87 -10.29
N VAL A 2 -5.18 15.51 -9.30
CA VAL A 2 -5.13 16.15 -7.98
C VAL A 2 -3.88 15.62 -7.27
N SER A 3 -2.83 16.42 -7.24
CA SER A 3 -1.64 16.19 -6.40
C SER A 3 -2.12 16.05 -4.96
N ALA A 4 -1.97 14.88 -4.35
CA ALA A 4 -2.27 14.73 -2.93
C ALA A 4 -1.25 15.57 -2.17
N SER A 5 -1.70 16.64 -1.50
CA SER A 5 -0.84 17.42 -0.63
C SER A 5 -0.20 16.50 0.42
N GLN A 6 1.11 16.64 0.61
CA GLN A 6 1.86 15.92 1.63
C GLN A 6 1.35 16.41 2.99
N LEU A 7 0.91 15.48 3.84
CA LEU A 7 0.39 15.81 5.16
C LEU A 7 1.47 15.57 6.22
N THR A 8 1.38 16.31 7.32
CA THR A 8 2.19 16.09 8.51
C THR A 8 1.30 15.83 9.71
N TYR A 9 1.79 15.01 10.65
CA TYR A 9 1.12 14.73 11.91
C TYR A 9 2.17 14.61 13.01
N ARG A 10 2.04 15.44 14.07
CA ARG A 10 3.02 15.52 15.18
C ARG A 10 4.47 15.73 14.69
N GLY A 11 4.65 16.59 13.68
CA GLY A 11 5.96 16.90 13.12
C GLY A 11 6.54 15.84 12.16
N LEU A 12 5.85 14.73 11.92
CA LEU A 12 6.27 13.68 11.00
C LEU A 12 5.53 13.78 9.67
N THR A 13 6.25 13.56 8.57
CA THR A 13 5.65 13.33 7.25
C THR A 13 4.75 12.10 7.31
N VAL A 14 3.48 12.23 6.89
CA VAL A 14 2.52 11.13 6.87
C VAL A 14 2.47 10.55 5.46
N PRO A 15 2.93 9.30 5.24
CA PRO A 15 2.80 8.65 3.94
C PRO A 15 1.35 8.67 3.44
N TYR A 16 1.18 8.84 2.13
CA TYR A 16 -0.14 8.85 1.50
C TYR A 16 -0.95 7.60 1.85
N ILE A 17 -0.32 6.42 1.91
CA ILE A 17 -1.00 5.17 2.24
C ILE A 17 -1.38 5.03 3.72
N THR A 18 -0.93 5.92 4.60
CA THR A 18 -1.22 5.83 6.03
C THR A 18 -2.71 6.03 6.31
N PRO A 19 -3.37 5.12 7.03
CA PRO A 19 -4.76 5.27 7.43
C PRO A 19 -4.90 6.29 8.56
N TRP A 20 -6.09 6.89 8.64
CA TRP A 20 -6.48 7.85 9.68
C TRP A 20 -7.59 7.26 10.55
N THR A 21 -7.70 7.66 11.82
CA THR A 21 -8.71 7.08 12.74
C THR A 21 -10.15 7.32 12.32
N ASP A 22 -10.39 8.37 11.54
CA ASP A 22 -11.73 8.71 11.07
C ASP A 22 -12.07 7.96 9.76
N GLU A 23 -11.10 7.27 9.17
CA GLU A 23 -11.30 6.32 8.06
C GLU A 23 -11.77 4.99 8.64
N ARG A 24 -13.06 4.93 8.94
CA ARG A 24 -13.73 3.75 9.46
C ARG A 24 -14.16 2.83 8.33
N ASN A 25 -14.02 1.52 8.59
CA ASN A 25 -14.56 0.47 7.73
C ASN A 25 -15.83 -0.02 8.40
N HIS A 26 -16.98 0.19 7.75
CA HIS A 26 -18.20 -0.51 8.11
C HIS A 26 -18.33 -1.68 7.15
N ILE A 27 -18.22 -2.90 7.66
CA ILE A 27 -18.40 -4.11 6.85
C ILE A 27 -19.91 -4.39 6.82
N PRO A 28 -20.59 -4.24 5.67
CA PRO A 28 -22.00 -4.56 5.56
C PRO A 28 -22.24 -6.05 5.76
N THR A 29 -23.49 -6.45 5.99
CA THR A 29 -23.86 -7.85 6.20
C THR A 29 -23.39 -8.72 5.02
N LEU A 30 -22.50 -9.67 5.31
CA LEU A 30 -22.02 -10.64 4.32
C LEU A 30 -23.07 -11.73 4.09
N VAL A 31 -23.37 -11.99 2.82
CA VAL A 31 -24.31 -13.01 2.37
C VAL A 31 -23.64 -13.92 1.35
N ARG A 32 -24.05 -15.20 1.33
CA ARG A 32 -23.69 -16.13 0.25
C ARG A 32 -24.64 -15.89 -0.92
N ARG A 33 -24.10 -15.67 -2.12
CA ARG A 33 -24.87 -15.52 -3.36
C ARG A 33 -24.45 -16.59 -4.37
N GLY A 34 -25.42 -17.27 -4.97
CA GLY A 34 -25.19 -18.16 -6.11
C GLY A 34 -25.44 -17.42 -7.43
N ARG A 35 -24.52 -17.51 -8.39
CA ARG A 35 -24.80 -17.16 -9.80
C ARG A 35 -23.87 -17.96 -10.71
N GLY A 36 -24.44 -18.56 -11.77
CA GLY A 36 -23.65 -19.20 -12.84
C GLY A 36 -22.80 -20.39 -12.40
N GLY A 37 -23.33 -21.26 -11.53
CA GLY A 37 -22.66 -22.51 -11.13
C GLY A 37 -21.65 -22.41 -9.97
N GLY A 38 -21.43 -21.22 -9.41
CA GLY A 38 -20.53 -21.01 -8.26
C GLY A 38 -21.18 -20.24 -7.11
N MET A 39 -20.76 -20.56 -5.88
CA MET A 39 -21.11 -19.80 -4.67
C MET A 39 -20.07 -18.71 -4.43
N ARG A 40 -20.51 -17.48 -4.19
CA ARG A 40 -19.63 -16.35 -3.81
C ARG A 40 -20.10 -15.63 -2.56
N LEU A 41 -19.18 -14.94 -1.90
CA LEU A 41 -19.50 -13.97 -0.87
C LEU A 41 -19.87 -12.63 -1.52
N GLY A 42 -20.84 -11.93 -0.95
CA GLY A 42 -21.27 -10.59 -1.33
C GLY A 42 -21.83 -9.83 -0.14
N TYR A 43 -22.02 -8.52 -0.28
CA TYR A 43 -22.77 -7.74 0.70
C TYR A 43 -24.28 -7.86 0.45
N HIS A 44 -25.09 -7.71 1.49
CA HIS A 44 -26.55 -7.70 1.37
C HIS A 44 -27.01 -6.59 0.42
N ASP A 45 -26.40 -5.42 0.53
CA ASP A 45 -26.58 -4.20 -0.26
C ASP A 45 -25.41 -3.95 -1.22
N GLU A 46 -24.81 -5.02 -1.76
CA GLU A 46 -23.68 -4.95 -2.70
C GLU A 46 -23.98 -4.03 -3.90
N SER A 47 -23.12 -3.03 -4.07
CA SER A 47 -23.09 -2.10 -5.20
C SER A 47 -22.03 -2.52 -6.23
N LEU A 48 -22.09 -1.91 -7.42
CA LEU A 48 -21.08 -2.12 -8.47
C LEU A 48 -19.67 -1.63 -8.07
N TYR A 49 -19.56 -0.80 -7.02
CA TYR A 49 -18.29 -0.25 -6.54
C TYR A 49 -17.61 -1.10 -5.47
N ASP A 50 -18.32 -2.09 -4.91
CA ASP A 50 -17.77 -2.99 -3.89
C ASP A 50 -16.86 -4.08 -4.47
N ARG A 51 -16.85 -4.21 -5.80
CA ARG A 51 -15.99 -5.15 -6.51
C ARG A 51 -14.97 -4.46 -7.40
N ASP A 52 -13.83 -5.10 -7.55
CA ASP A 52 -12.90 -4.75 -8.61
C ASP A 52 -13.26 -5.40 -9.94
N TRP A 53 -12.50 -5.06 -10.98
CA TRP A 53 -12.66 -5.58 -12.34
C TRP A 53 -12.46 -7.11 -12.44
N ARG A 54 -11.85 -7.74 -11.42
CA ARG A 54 -11.69 -9.21 -11.32
C ARG A 54 -12.81 -9.86 -10.50
N GLY A 55 -13.78 -9.06 -10.03
CA GLY A 55 -14.90 -9.52 -9.22
C GLY A 55 -14.56 -9.78 -7.75
N ALA A 56 -13.37 -9.39 -7.26
CA ALA A 56 -13.04 -9.52 -5.84
C ALA A 56 -13.84 -8.50 -5.02
N LEU A 57 -14.42 -8.94 -3.90
CA LEU A 57 -15.18 -8.07 -2.98
C LEU A 57 -14.21 -7.33 -2.05
N TRP A 58 -14.32 -6.02 -1.98
CA TRP A 58 -13.48 -5.14 -1.18
C TRP A 58 -14.25 -4.59 0.02
N ILE A 59 -13.54 -4.45 1.15
CA ILE A 59 -14.08 -3.79 2.33
C ILE A 59 -14.32 -2.31 2.01
N PRO A 60 -15.51 -1.75 2.26
CA PRO A 60 -15.76 -0.33 2.11
C PRO A 60 -14.87 0.47 3.05
N HIS A 61 -14.23 1.51 2.52
CA HIS A 61 -13.42 2.46 3.28
C HIS A 61 -14.01 3.86 3.14
N THR A 62 -14.24 4.52 4.27
CA THR A 62 -14.54 5.95 4.26
C THR A 62 -13.28 6.76 3.94
N MET A 63 -13.39 7.76 3.07
CA MET A 63 -12.29 8.63 2.69
C MET A 63 -12.26 9.86 3.59
N ALA A 64 -11.40 9.85 4.60
CA ALA A 64 -11.25 10.92 5.59
C ALA A 64 -9.77 11.22 5.88
N ARG A 65 -8.93 11.19 4.84
CA ARG A 65 -7.48 11.47 4.95
C ARG A 65 -7.26 12.82 5.62
N GLY A 66 -6.42 12.85 6.66
CA GLY A 66 -6.13 14.06 7.43
C GLY A 66 -7.04 14.28 8.65
N ARG A 67 -8.05 13.43 8.87
CA ARG A 67 -9.02 13.59 9.98
C ARG A 67 -8.72 12.59 11.10
N GLY A 68 -8.61 13.11 12.33
CA GLY A 68 -8.22 12.31 13.49
C GLY A 68 -6.72 12.04 13.57
N ARG A 69 -6.31 10.83 13.96
CA ARG A 69 -4.90 10.45 14.17
C ARG A 69 -4.36 9.61 13.02
N ALA A 70 -3.16 9.94 12.53
CA ALA A 70 -2.43 9.09 11.58
C ALA A 70 -1.98 7.78 12.25
N ARG A 71 -2.24 6.64 11.60
CA ARG A 71 -1.92 5.28 12.08
C ARG A 71 -0.76 4.69 11.28
N PHE A 72 0.46 5.01 11.68
CA PHE A 72 1.70 4.57 10.99
C PHE A 72 1.91 3.04 10.99
N ASP A 73 1.21 2.32 11.87
CA ASP A 73 1.20 0.86 11.97
C ASP A 73 0.28 0.17 10.94
N GLY A 74 -0.51 0.96 10.19
CA GLY A 74 -1.49 0.45 9.24
C GLY A 74 -1.23 0.88 7.80
N VAL A 75 -1.93 0.21 6.88
CA VAL A 75 -1.96 0.55 5.45
C VAL A 75 -3.42 0.70 5.03
N HIS A 76 -3.76 1.83 4.39
CA HIS A 76 -5.09 2.07 3.86
C HIS A 76 -5.28 1.35 2.53
N ALA A 77 -6.08 0.28 2.51
CA ALA A 77 -6.13 -0.68 1.40
C ALA A 77 -6.47 -0.05 0.04
N LEU A 78 -7.43 0.87 -0.03
CA LEU A 78 -7.76 1.54 -1.31
C LEU A 78 -6.61 2.40 -1.83
N ARG A 79 -5.83 3.03 -0.94
CA ARG A 79 -4.70 3.87 -1.33
C ARG A 79 -3.50 3.02 -1.72
N GLN A 80 -3.27 1.91 -1.00
CA GLN A 80 -2.29 0.90 -1.38
C GLN A 80 -2.58 0.36 -2.79
N ARG A 81 -3.83 -0.05 -3.04
CA ARG A 81 -4.28 -0.53 -4.35
C ARG A 81 -4.07 0.52 -5.44
N ARG A 82 -4.46 1.77 -5.18
CA ARG A 82 -4.25 2.87 -6.13
C ARG A 82 -2.76 3.04 -6.45
N CYS A 83 -1.89 3.07 -5.44
CA CYS A 83 -0.45 3.15 -5.64
C CYS A 83 0.12 1.98 -6.45
N MET A 84 -0.38 0.76 -6.23
CA MET A 84 0.04 -0.43 -6.98
C MET A 84 -0.44 -0.40 -8.43
N ASN A 85 -1.69 -0.01 -8.66
CA ASN A 85 -2.29 0.00 -10.00
C ASN A 85 -1.73 1.11 -10.88
N ASP A 86 -1.53 2.29 -10.29
CA ASP A 86 -1.18 3.52 -11.02
C ASP A 86 0.33 3.84 -10.90
N LEU A 87 1.13 2.93 -10.31
CA LEU A 87 2.56 3.11 -10.01
C LEU A 87 2.87 4.45 -9.33
N LEU A 88 2.13 4.75 -8.26
CA LEU A 88 2.30 5.98 -7.48
C LEU A 88 3.11 5.72 -6.22
N CYS A 89 3.97 6.67 -5.87
CA CYS A 89 4.75 6.64 -4.64
C CYS A 89 3.80 6.54 -3.42
N GLN A 90 4.03 5.54 -2.56
CA GLN A 90 3.25 5.35 -1.34
C GLN A 90 3.34 6.50 -0.32
N VAL A 91 4.33 7.39 -0.46
CA VAL A 91 4.54 8.54 0.43
C VAL A 91 3.84 9.79 -0.10
N CYS A 92 4.11 10.19 -1.34
CA CYS A 92 3.60 11.46 -1.90
C CYS A 92 2.48 11.32 -2.95
N ALA A 93 2.08 10.09 -3.32
CA ALA A 93 1.06 9.79 -4.33
C ALA A 93 1.34 10.34 -5.75
N ARG A 94 2.60 10.67 -6.06
CA ARG A 94 3.03 11.06 -7.42
C ARG A 94 3.51 9.83 -8.20
N PRO A 95 3.44 9.85 -9.54
CA PRO A 95 4.04 8.81 -10.37
C PRO A 95 5.49 8.54 -9.98
N THR A 96 5.88 7.27 -9.91
CA THR A 96 7.28 6.89 -9.64
C THR A 96 8.14 6.91 -10.89
N GLN A 97 7.52 6.76 -12.05
CA GLN A 97 8.14 6.81 -13.36
C GLN A 97 8.12 8.24 -13.90
N THR A 98 9.14 8.56 -14.68
CA THR A 98 9.25 9.81 -15.46
C THR A 98 9.43 9.47 -16.94
N GLU A 99 9.29 10.45 -17.83
CA GLU A 99 9.56 10.25 -19.26
C GLU A 99 10.99 9.72 -19.51
N ASP A 100 11.96 10.10 -18.66
CA ASP A 100 13.36 9.68 -18.76
C ASP A 100 13.71 8.42 -17.94
N ASP A 101 12.80 7.89 -17.11
CA ASP A 101 13.07 6.73 -16.26
C ASP A 101 11.78 5.96 -15.97
N GLU A 102 11.60 4.88 -16.72
CA GLU A 102 10.46 3.97 -16.55
C GLU A 102 10.62 3.02 -15.36
N ALA A 103 11.72 3.09 -14.62
CA ALA A 103 11.86 2.21 -13.48
C ALA A 103 11.09 2.63 -12.25
N THR A 104 10.50 1.63 -11.63
CA THR A 104 9.78 1.73 -10.40
C THR A 104 10.55 1.06 -9.28
N LEU A 105 10.68 1.76 -8.16
CA LEU A 105 11.35 1.26 -6.97
C LEU A 105 10.35 0.65 -6.02
N PHE A 106 10.63 -0.56 -5.54
CA PHE A 106 9.83 -1.25 -4.52
C PHE A 106 10.67 -1.50 -3.28
N VAL A 107 10.10 -1.21 -2.11
CA VAL A 107 10.73 -1.52 -0.83
C VAL A 107 10.42 -2.98 -0.49
N LEU A 108 11.47 -3.76 -0.29
CA LEU A 108 11.40 -5.18 0.00
C LEU A 108 11.98 -5.46 1.39
N ARG A 109 11.45 -6.49 2.04
CA ARG A 109 12.09 -7.04 3.23
C ARG A 109 13.46 -7.57 2.83
N ASN A 110 14.49 -7.16 3.57
CA ASN A 110 15.80 -7.75 3.44
C ASN A 110 15.87 -9.03 4.29
N ASP A 111 15.83 -10.16 3.62
CA ASP A 111 16.00 -11.51 4.17
C ASP A 111 17.42 -12.05 3.97
N GLY A 112 18.36 -11.20 3.51
CA GLY A 112 19.75 -11.54 3.31
C GLY A 112 20.07 -12.12 1.93
N ARG A 113 19.09 -12.25 1.02
CA ARG A 113 19.33 -12.66 -0.37
C ARG A 113 19.25 -11.47 -1.34
N PRO A 114 19.94 -11.52 -2.48
CA PRO A 114 19.75 -10.55 -3.55
C PRO A 114 18.29 -10.54 -4.02
N VAL A 115 17.83 -9.37 -4.49
CA VAL A 115 16.51 -9.27 -5.13
C VAL A 115 16.60 -9.95 -6.50
N GLU A 116 15.71 -10.91 -6.74
CA GLU A 116 15.63 -11.64 -8.00
C GLU A 116 14.47 -11.14 -8.87
N ASP A 117 14.53 -11.43 -10.16
CA ASP A 117 13.42 -11.12 -11.06
C ASP A 117 12.18 -11.97 -10.71
N GLY A 118 11.01 -11.36 -10.81
CA GLY A 118 9.74 -11.99 -10.40
C GLY A 118 9.45 -11.99 -8.90
N GLU A 119 10.32 -11.41 -8.05
CA GLU A 119 10.06 -11.26 -6.61
C GLU A 119 8.76 -10.46 -6.37
N ARG A 120 7.92 -10.95 -5.46
CA ARG A 120 6.60 -10.37 -5.20
C ARG A 120 6.60 -9.56 -3.91
N THR A 121 5.99 -8.38 -3.97
CA THR A 121 5.77 -7.53 -2.79
C THR A 121 4.33 -7.04 -2.71
N THR A 122 3.87 -6.83 -1.48
CA THR A 122 2.64 -6.10 -1.20
C THR A 122 2.90 -4.64 -0.86
N ALA A 123 4.16 -4.23 -0.69
CA ALA A 123 4.54 -2.85 -0.46
C ALA A 123 4.40 -2.05 -1.78
N PRO A 124 3.64 -0.96 -1.80
CA PRO A 124 3.54 -0.14 -3.00
C PRO A 124 4.86 0.56 -3.33
N PRO A 125 4.99 1.05 -4.58
CA PRO A 125 6.23 1.60 -5.04
C PRO A 125 6.57 2.93 -4.35
N VAL A 126 7.83 3.34 -4.47
CA VAL A 126 8.38 4.58 -3.92
C VAL A 126 9.09 5.35 -5.03
N CYS A 127 9.04 6.69 -5.01
CA CYS A 127 9.90 7.48 -5.88
C CYS A 127 11.31 7.57 -5.29
N ARG A 128 12.29 7.92 -6.12
CA ARG A 128 13.71 8.07 -5.72
C ARG A 128 13.89 8.96 -4.48
N GLN A 129 13.12 10.05 -4.37
CA GLN A 129 13.19 10.99 -3.25
C GLN A 129 12.82 10.35 -1.90
N HIS A 130 11.80 9.48 -1.89
CA HIS A 130 11.28 8.88 -0.66
C HIS A 130 11.82 7.46 -0.39
N ALA A 131 12.68 6.92 -1.27
CA ALA A 131 13.13 5.54 -1.18
C ALA A 131 13.89 5.25 0.13
N LEU A 132 14.81 6.13 0.52
CA LEU A 132 15.61 5.96 1.75
C LEU A 132 14.76 6.11 3.02
N GLU A 133 13.86 7.09 3.05
CA GLU A 133 12.94 7.30 4.18
C GLU A 133 11.98 6.11 4.33
N ALA A 134 11.37 5.67 3.23
CA ALA A 134 10.46 4.52 3.24
C ALA A 134 11.17 3.22 3.68
N ALA A 135 12.42 3.03 3.28
CA ALA A 135 13.25 1.92 3.76
C ALA A 135 13.54 2.04 5.27
N ALA A 136 13.84 3.24 5.77
CA ALA A 136 14.11 3.43 7.21
C ALA A 136 12.88 3.14 8.09
N HIS A 137 11.67 3.39 7.59
CA HIS A 137 10.42 3.27 8.34
C HIS A 137 9.64 1.96 8.09
N CYS A 138 10.18 1.04 7.29
CA CYS A 138 9.52 -0.25 7.08
C CYS A 138 9.56 -1.10 8.37
N PRO A 139 8.41 -1.48 8.94
CA PRO A 139 8.41 -2.30 10.14
C PRO A 139 8.99 -3.70 9.85
N ALA A 140 10.01 -4.10 10.60
CA ALA A 140 10.44 -5.50 10.67
C ALA A 140 9.25 -6.38 11.12
N PRO A 141 9.16 -7.66 10.70
CA PRO A 141 8.03 -8.49 11.10
C PRO A 141 8.17 -8.77 12.59
N SER A 142 7.19 -8.36 13.39
CA SER A 142 7.14 -8.76 14.79
C SER A 142 6.83 -10.26 14.89
N ARG A 143 7.84 -11.07 15.16
CA ARG A 143 7.71 -12.35 15.88
C ARG A 143 9.04 -12.65 16.56
N ARG A 144 9.07 -12.36 17.88
CA ARG A 144 10.17 -12.41 18.85
C ARG A 144 11.04 -11.13 18.91
N PRO A 145 11.37 -10.62 20.12
CA PRO A 145 12.48 -9.68 20.27
C PRO A 145 13.75 -10.43 19.91
N CYS A 146 14.26 -10.19 18.71
CA CYS A 146 15.61 -10.61 18.35
C CYS A 146 16.57 -9.90 19.31
N ARG A 147 17.33 -10.67 20.09
CA ARG A 147 18.35 -10.18 21.03
C ARG A 147 19.57 -9.56 20.32
N ASN A 148 19.53 -9.51 19.00
CA ASN A 148 20.49 -8.85 18.12
C ASN A 148 19.73 -7.83 17.28
N PRO A 149 20.21 -6.58 17.11
CA PRO A 149 19.59 -5.66 16.17
C PRO A 149 19.60 -6.32 14.79
N CYS A 150 18.43 -6.65 14.24
CA CYS A 150 18.28 -7.01 12.84
C CYS A 150 18.82 -5.85 12.01
N ARG A 151 20.10 -5.96 11.61
CA ARG A 151 20.83 -5.00 10.76
C ARG A 151 20.36 -5.03 9.30
N THR A 152 19.36 -5.83 8.96
CA THR A 152 18.86 -5.94 7.60
C THR A 152 17.93 -4.78 7.29
N ARG A 153 18.54 -3.64 6.93
CA ARG A 153 17.82 -2.51 6.30
C ARG A 153 17.05 -3.07 5.11
N PRO A 154 15.75 -2.77 4.94
CA PRO A 154 15.02 -3.20 3.76
C PRO A 154 15.72 -2.71 2.50
N VAL A 155 15.68 -3.54 1.47
CA VAL A 155 16.34 -3.28 0.19
C VAL A 155 15.34 -2.66 -0.78
N VAL A 156 15.85 -1.85 -1.69
CA VAL A 156 15.04 -1.26 -2.76
C VAL A 156 15.32 -2.04 -4.03
N GLY A 157 14.33 -2.75 -4.52
CA GLY A 157 14.36 -3.43 -5.82
C GLY A 157 13.91 -2.48 -6.93
N ARG A 158 14.53 -2.59 -8.11
CA ARG A 158 14.16 -1.84 -9.31
C ARG A 158 13.39 -2.76 -10.26
N CYS A 159 12.20 -2.36 -10.67
CA CYS A 159 11.41 -3.02 -11.69
C CYS A 159 11.26 -2.08 -12.89
N GLY A 160 11.65 -2.53 -14.09
CA GLY A 160 11.64 -1.73 -15.32
C GLY A 160 12.80 -2.09 -16.24
N PRO A 161 12.84 -1.57 -17.48
CA PRO A 161 13.91 -1.85 -18.44
C PRO A 161 15.28 -1.51 -17.85
N PRO A 162 16.35 -2.28 -18.17
CA PRO A 162 17.69 -1.96 -17.70
C PRO A 162 18.09 -0.53 -18.12
N PRO A 163 18.93 0.17 -17.32
CA PRO A 163 19.45 1.47 -17.70
C PRO A 163 20.31 1.39 -18.98
#